data_AF-A0A1Z5JTX2-F1
#
_entry.id   AF-A0A1Z5JTX2-F1
#
_cell.length_a   1.000
_cell.length_b   1.000
_cell.length_c   1.000
_cell.angle_alpha   90.00
_cell.angle_beta   90.00
_cell.angle_gamma   90.00
#
_symmetry.space_group_name_H-M   'P 1'
#
loop_
_entity.id
_entity.type
_entity.pdbx_description
1 polymer ?
#
loop_
_entity_poly.entity_id
_entity_poly.type
_entity_poly.pdbx_seq_one_letter_code
_entity_poly.pdbx_strand_id
1 'polypeptide(L)'
;MDFRRLKLVILLLTVFLTATSSWRTATGRVSNFNYWTTKLFLAATGSLSHNNGNTTASTTTTQRKHVALLLGVRPTLTNAPKWLFRRAWKLHNALLPLLHWNDVTVENKNALKVLWCKAIASVDPQSVCQDDEWTYDMMPDYSRWWILKLIPISLYPRLHHANVEYRTVFLNRCIQQEIARLPAATKIRLVAIGGGYDVRATRMLSQNPRVHEAWELDLPVVIDGKRALLERLKERREKTKGPVQLPELLSVDLNDLDAVRDVLAEFPRNKQKGETWHTIYVIEGVMMFLNDGQPKELFQLFREAARAHGENASICFADHLTSSENSESLTDEEERETVKSLFGSAGWNHLIHWAVKPGKAKQMGCVRIHD
;
A
#
# COMPACT_ATOMS: atom_id res chain seq x y z
N MET A 1 -20.76 -18.27 -20.18
CA MET A 1 -21.28 -17.54 -19.00
C MET A 1 -22.76 -17.85 -18.86
N ASP A 2 -23.21 -18.41 -17.74
CA ASP A 2 -24.64 -18.67 -17.52
C ASP A 2 -25.43 -17.36 -17.62
N PHE A 3 -26.40 -17.31 -18.53
CA PHE A 3 -27.24 -16.15 -18.81
C PHE A 3 -27.93 -15.62 -17.54
N ARG A 4 -28.14 -16.49 -16.54
CA ARG A 4 -28.69 -16.14 -15.22
C ARG A 4 -27.75 -15.24 -14.42
N ARG A 5 -26.44 -15.49 -14.47
CA ARG A 5 -25.43 -14.67 -13.76
C ARG A 5 -25.30 -13.28 -14.38
N LEU A 6 -25.35 -13.19 -15.72
CA LEU A 6 -25.35 -11.90 -16.42
C LEU A 6 -26.57 -11.06 -16.06
N LYS A 7 -27.77 -11.66 -16.08
CA LYS A 7 -29.02 -10.99 -15.69
C LYS A 7 -28.98 -10.48 -14.25
N LEU A 8 -28.41 -11.24 -13.33
CA LEU A 8 -28.27 -10.82 -11.93
C LEU A 8 -27.31 -9.61 -11.79
N VAL A 9 -26.20 -9.61 -12.52
CA VAL A 9 -25.25 -8.47 -12.49
C VAL A 9 -25.88 -7.22 -13.09
N ILE A 10 -26.57 -7.34 -14.23
CA ILE A 10 -27.29 -6.23 -14.84
C ILE A 10 -28.34 -5.69 -13.87
N LEU A 11 -29.16 -6.56 -13.26
CA LEU A 11 -30.16 -6.17 -12.28
C LEU A 11 -29.54 -5.45 -11.06
N LEU A 12 -28.42 -5.96 -10.53
CA LEU A 12 -27.72 -5.34 -9.41
C LEU A 12 -27.14 -3.97 -9.78
N LEU A 13 -26.59 -3.82 -10.99
CA LEU A 13 -26.12 -2.53 -11.50
C LEU A 13 -27.28 -1.55 -11.68
N THR A 14 -28.41 -1.98 -12.24
CA THR A 14 -29.59 -1.13 -12.44
C THR A 14 -30.18 -0.65 -11.11
N VAL A 15 -30.37 -1.54 -10.14
CA VAL A 15 -30.86 -1.19 -8.79
C VAL A 15 -29.90 -0.23 -8.07
N PHE A 16 -28.59 -0.37 -8.30
CA PHE A 16 -27.60 0.48 -7.67
C PHE A 16 -27.51 1.88 -8.33
N LEU A 17 -27.63 1.94 -9.65
CA LEU A 17 -27.68 3.21 -10.40
C LEU A 17 -28.94 4.03 -10.04
N THR A 18 -30.09 3.38 -9.81
CA THR A 18 -31.32 4.06 -9.39
C THR A 18 -31.27 4.51 -7.93
N ALA A 19 -30.60 3.78 -7.04
CA ALA A 19 -30.43 4.21 -5.64
C ALA A 19 -29.50 5.42 -5.51
N THR A 20 -28.48 5.53 -6.35
CA THR A 20 -27.45 6.60 -6.25
C THR A 20 -27.84 7.91 -6.93
N SER A 21 -28.75 7.88 -7.91
CA SER A 21 -29.32 9.11 -8.48
C SER A 21 -30.14 9.91 -7.46
N SER A 22 -30.81 9.22 -6.52
CA SER A 22 -31.58 9.84 -5.43
C SER A 22 -30.72 10.59 -4.40
N TRP A 23 -29.42 10.28 -4.31
CA TRP A 23 -28.49 10.93 -3.37
C TRP A 23 -27.85 12.20 -3.91
N ARG A 24 -27.77 12.37 -5.25
CA ARG A 24 -27.13 13.56 -5.86
C ARG A 24 -27.91 14.86 -5.64
N THR A 25 -29.19 14.80 -5.30
CA THR A 25 -30.00 15.97 -4.98
C THR A 25 -29.82 16.48 -3.54
N ALA A 26 -29.10 15.75 -2.67
CA ALA A 26 -29.01 16.07 -1.24
C ALA A 26 -27.68 16.71 -0.78
N THR A 27 -26.63 16.78 -1.61
CA THR A 27 -25.33 17.34 -1.19
C THR A 27 -24.89 18.49 -2.10
N GLY A 28 -25.08 19.72 -1.62
CA GLY A 28 -24.71 20.96 -2.30
C GLY A 28 -23.21 21.13 -2.57
N ARG A 29 -22.90 22.03 -3.52
CA ARG A 29 -21.56 22.46 -3.93
C ARG A 29 -20.71 22.86 -2.72
N VAL A 30 -19.63 22.14 -2.46
CA VAL A 30 -18.51 22.62 -1.64
C VAL A 30 -17.47 23.20 -2.59
N SER A 31 -17.27 24.51 -2.49
CA SER A 31 -16.35 25.31 -3.31
C SER A 31 -14.88 25.00 -3.04
N ASN A 32 -14.07 25.21 -4.08
CA ASN A 32 -12.61 25.03 -4.14
C ASN A 32 -11.86 25.51 -2.88
N PHE A 33 -11.36 24.55 -2.10
CA PHE A 33 -10.44 24.80 -1.00
C PHE A 33 -9.02 24.88 -1.56
N ASN A 34 -8.38 26.03 -1.36
CA ASN A 34 -7.16 26.44 -2.04
C ASN A 34 -5.93 25.66 -1.52
N TYR A 35 -5.35 24.80 -2.36
CA TYR A 35 -4.28 23.83 -2.07
C TYR A 35 -2.92 24.44 -1.67
N TRP A 36 -2.72 25.74 -1.88
CA TRP A 36 -1.43 26.41 -1.65
C TRP A 36 -1.14 26.83 -0.21
N THR A 37 -2.17 27.08 0.61
CA THR A 37 -1.98 27.53 2.00
C THR A 37 -1.51 26.42 2.94
N THR A 38 -1.73 25.15 2.57
CA THR A 38 -1.35 23.99 3.41
C THR A 38 0.15 23.69 3.37
N LYS A 39 0.85 24.04 2.27
CA LYS A 39 2.31 23.80 2.17
C LYS A 39 3.13 24.68 3.11
N LEU A 40 2.67 25.89 3.43
CA LEU A 40 3.41 26.79 4.33
C LEU A 40 3.26 26.38 5.81
N PHE A 41 2.18 25.70 6.18
CA PHE A 41 1.90 25.32 7.57
C PHE A 41 2.67 24.06 8.01
N LEU A 42 3.03 23.19 7.06
CA LEU A 42 3.71 21.90 7.31
C LEU A 42 5.23 22.02 7.53
N ALA A 43 5.85 23.14 7.18
CA ALA A 43 7.27 23.39 7.48
C ALA A 43 7.53 23.86 8.92
N ALA A 44 6.48 24.22 9.67
CA ALA A 44 6.60 24.92 10.96
C ALA A 44 6.21 24.10 12.20
N THR A 45 5.75 22.85 12.07
CA THR A 45 5.27 22.06 13.22
C THR A 45 6.03 20.75 13.39
N GLY A 46 7.16 20.84 14.10
CA GLY A 46 7.73 19.69 14.79
C GLY A 46 6.77 19.22 15.88
N SER A 47 6.46 17.92 15.87
CA SER A 47 5.90 17.13 16.98
C SER A 47 4.97 17.86 17.95
N LEU A 48 3.69 18.01 17.59
CA LEU A 48 2.63 18.38 18.54
C LEU A 48 1.76 17.15 18.83
N SER A 49 2.11 16.43 19.90
CA SER A 49 1.25 15.44 20.54
C SER A 49 0.30 16.17 21.49
N HIS A 50 -0.99 16.21 21.17
CA HIS A 50 -2.03 16.77 22.04
C HIS A 50 -2.77 15.63 22.75
N ASN A 51 -2.59 15.57 24.06
CA ASN A 51 -3.38 14.77 24.99
C ASN A 51 -4.82 15.31 25.05
N ASN A 52 -5.81 14.45 24.84
CA ASN A 52 -7.17 14.66 25.37
C ASN A 52 -7.93 13.33 25.47
N GLY A 53 -8.35 13.01 26.69
CA GLY A 53 -9.08 11.79 27.04
C GLY A 53 -10.58 11.85 26.73
N ASN A 54 -11.15 10.64 26.66
CA ASN A 54 -12.57 10.28 26.71
C ASN A 54 -13.48 10.74 25.55
N THR A 55 -13.48 9.97 24.46
CA THR A 55 -14.69 9.61 23.64
C THR A 55 -14.29 8.68 22.48
N THR A 56 -14.56 7.38 22.57
CA THR A 56 -14.15 6.35 21.59
C THR A 56 -14.73 6.53 20.16
N ALA A 57 -15.86 7.23 20.01
CA ALA A 57 -16.41 7.58 18.69
C ALA A 57 -15.84 8.89 18.10
N SER A 58 -15.40 9.81 18.97
CA SER A 58 -14.84 11.11 18.60
C SER A 58 -13.38 11.00 18.14
N THR A 59 -12.58 10.17 18.81
CA THR A 59 -11.16 9.96 18.50
C THR A 59 -10.93 9.39 17.11
N THR A 60 -11.72 8.38 16.70
CA THR A 60 -11.55 7.76 15.37
C THR A 60 -11.86 8.69 14.20
N THR A 61 -12.80 9.62 14.36
CA THR A 61 -13.14 10.61 13.32
C THR A 61 -12.09 11.72 13.25
N THR A 62 -11.58 12.16 14.39
CA THR A 62 -10.51 13.17 14.49
C THR A 62 -9.20 12.64 13.94
N GLN A 63 -8.81 11.41 14.30
CA GLN A 63 -7.61 10.74 13.79
C GLN A 63 -7.64 10.57 12.26
N ARG A 64 -8.80 10.17 11.69
CA ARG A 64 -8.99 10.09 10.23
C ARG A 64 -8.74 11.41 9.53
N LYS A 65 -9.29 12.50 10.08
CA LYS A 65 -9.12 13.85 9.52
C LYS A 65 -7.68 14.33 9.65
N HIS A 66 -7.03 14.05 10.77
CA HIS A 66 -5.65 14.45 11.01
C HIS A 66 -4.67 13.77 10.04
N VAL A 67 -4.76 12.45 9.89
CA VAL A 67 -3.89 11.68 8.96
C VAL A 67 -4.18 12.05 7.51
N ALA A 68 -5.46 12.25 7.17
CA ALA A 68 -5.86 12.74 5.86
C ALA A 68 -5.22 14.09 5.53
N LEU A 69 -5.26 15.03 6.48
CA LEU A 69 -4.63 16.34 6.33
C LEU A 69 -3.10 16.22 6.20
N LEU A 70 -2.45 15.44 7.07
CA LEU A 70 -1.01 15.18 7.04
C LEU A 70 -0.56 14.61 5.68
N LEU A 71 -1.35 13.70 5.12
CA LEU A 71 -1.04 13.03 3.86
C LEU A 71 -1.58 13.79 2.64
N GLY A 72 -2.36 14.86 2.82
CA GLY A 72 -3.07 15.51 1.71
C GLY A 72 -4.07 14.58 1.02
N VAL A 73 -4.48 13.49 1.67
CA VAL A 73 -5.43 12.52 1.13
C VAL A 73 -6.83 13.00 1.48
N ARG A 74 -7.75 13.05 0.51
CA ARG A 74 -9.15 13.37 0.80
C ARG A 74 -9.75 12.31 1.72
N PRO A 75 -10.34 12.68 2.87
CA PRO A 75 -10.77 11.72 3.87
C PRO A 75 -11.89 10.82 3.34
N THR A 76 -11.99 9.62 3.91
CA THR A 76 -13.14 8.75 3.67
C THR A 76 -14.44 9.47 4.06
N LEU A 77 -15.58 9.11 3.46
CA LEU A 77 -16.89 9.59 3.92
C LEU A 77 -17.05 9.26 5.41
N THR A 78 -16.87 10.26 6.27
CA THR A 78 -16.77 10.08 7.73
C THR A 78 -18.04 9.52 8.34
N ASN A 79 -19.18 9.74 7.67
CA ASN A 79 -20.51 9.37 8.16
C ASN A 79 -21.12 8.17 7.41
N ALA A 80 -20.33 7.47 6.58
CA ALA A 80 -20.83 6.28 5.91
C ALA A 80 -21.07 5.15 6.94
N PRO A 81 -22.27 4.54 6.98
CA PRO A 81 -22.57 3.51 7.96
C PRO A 81 -21.81 2.21 7.66
N LYS A 82 -21.42 1.45 8.70
CA LYS A 82 -20.64 0.18 8.56
C LYS A 82 -21.28 -0.82 7.58
N TRP A 83 -22.60 -0.85 7.46
CA TRP A 83 -23.30 -1.73 6.52
C TRP A 83 -23.00 -1.37 5.05
N LEU A 84 -22.80 -0.09 4.74
CA LEU A 84 -22.47 0.37 3.39
C LEU A 84 -21.07 -0.09 2.98
N PHE A 85 -20.09 0.03 3.88
CA PHE A 85 -18.74 -0.51 3.67
C PHE A 85 -18.78 -2.02 3.40
N ARG A 86 -19.51 -2.78 4.22
CA ARG A 86 -19.67 -4.24 4.07
C ARG A 86 -20.34 -4.61 2.75
N ARG A 87 -21.41 -3.90 2.37
CA ARG A 87 -22.14 -4.14 1.12
C ARG A 87 -21.27 -3.84 -0.10
N ALA A 88 -20.55 -2.71 -0.10
CA ALA A 88 -19.63 -2.35 -1.18
C ALA A 88 -18.54 -3.41 -1.35
N TRP A 89 -17.96 -3.90 -0.25
CA TRP A 89 -16.94 -4.95 -0.30
C TRP A 89 -17.50 -6.29 -0.81
N LYS A 90 -18.69 -6.70 -0.34
CA LYS A 90 -19.37 -7.91 -0.83
C LYS A 90 -19.70 -7.82 -2.32
N LEU A 91 -20.18 -6.66 -2.78
CA LEU A 91 -20.49 -6.43 -4.20
C LEU A 91 -19.22 -6.49 -5.05
N HIS A 92 -18.14 -5.81 -4.63
CA HIS A 92 -16.87 -5.88 -5.32
C HIS A 92 -16.37 -7.33 -5.42
N ASN A 93 -16.43 -8.11 -4.34
CA ASN A 93 -16.07 -9.54 -4.35
C ASN A 93 -16.87 -10.35 -5.37
N ALA A 94 -18.17 -10.06 -5.48
CA ALA A 94 -19.05 -10.75 -6.43
C ALA A 94 -18.76 -10.35 -7.88
N LEU A 95 -18.27 -9.13 -8.11
CA LEU A 95 -17.90 -8.64 -9.44
C LEU A 95 -16.51 -9.09 -9.90
N LEU A 96 -15.57 -9.37 -8.99
CA LEU A 96 -14.19 -9.75 -9.36
C LEU A 96 -14.10 -10.86 -10.42
N PRO A 97 -14.85 -11.99 -10.35
CA PRO A 97 -14.79 -13.02 -11.38
C PRO A 97 -15.25 -12.52 -12.76
N LEU A 98 -16.16 -11.55 -12.81
CA LEU A 98 -16.59 -10.94 -14.08
C LEU A 98 -15.54 -9.96 -14.59
N LEU A 99 -14.96 -9.15 -13.69
CA LEU A 99 -13.88 -8.22 -14.03
C LEU A 99 -12.64 -8.94 -14.58
N HIS A 100 -12.38 -10.16 -14.10
CA HIS A 100 -11.27 -11.01 -14.53
C HIS A 100 -11.73 -12.23 -15.36
N TRP A 101 -12.90 -12.18 -16.01
CA TRP A 101 -13.51 -13.34 -16.69
C TRP A 101 -12.61 -14.00 -17.75
N ASN A 102 -11.77 -13.21 -18.41
CA ASN A 102 -10.81 -13.67 -19.41
C ASN A 102 -9.38 -13.20 -19.07
N ASP A 103 -9.10 -13.07 -17.78
CA ASP A 103 -7.77 -12.74 -17.27
C ASP A 103 -7.08 -14.01 -16.76
N VAL A 104 -5.76 -13.94 -16.59
CA VAL A 104 -4.98 -14.98 -15.91
C VAL A 104 -5.62 -15.29 -14.57
N THR A 105 -5.65 -16.57 -14.18
CA THR A 105 -6.29 -17.04 -12.94
C THR A 105 -5.51 -16.54 -11.74
N VAL A 106 -5.85 -15.34 -11.29
CA VAL A 106 -5.30 -14.74 -10.09
C VAL A 106 -6.14 -15.20 -8.89
N GLU A 107 -5.63 -16.18 -8.14
CA GLU A 107 -6.39 -16.83 -7.07
C GLU A 107 -6.59 -15.95 -5.82
N ASN A 108 -5.66 -15.01 -5.56
CA ASN A 108 -5.74 -14.15 -4.38
C ASN A 108 -6.74 -12.99 -4.56
N LYS A 109 -8.00 -13.28 -4.27
CA LYS A 109 -9.10 -12.31 -4.35
C LYS A 109 -8.85 -11.05 -3.52
N ASN A 110 -8.18 -11.14 -2.36
CA ASN A 110 -7.95 -9.96 -1.52
C ASN A 110 -6.90 -9.03 -2.13
N ALA A 111 -5.80 -9.57 -2.65
CA ALA A 111 -4.81 -8.81 -3.39
C ALA A 111 -5.43 -8.13 -4.63
N LEU A 112 -6.30 -8.83 -5.38
CA LEU A 112 -7.04 -8.25 -6.50
C LEU A 112 -7.92 -7.06 -6.10
N LYS A 113 -8.62 -7.13 -4.96
CA LYS A 113 -9.46 -5.99 -4.50
C LYS A 113 -8.61 -4.77 -4.20
N VAL A 114 -7.46 -4.99 -3.57
CA VAL A 114 -6.51 -3.90 -3.25
C VAL A 114 -5.94 -3.33 -4.54
N LEU A 115 -5.58 -4.18 -5.51
CA LEU A 115 -5.16 -3.76 -6.86
C LEU A 115 -6.21 -2.87 -7.51
N TRP A 116 -7.48 -3.30 -7.55
CA TRP A 116 -8.58 -2.48 -8.07
C TRP A 116 -8.74 -1.14 -7.33
N CYS A 117 -8.61 -1.15 -5.99
CA CYS A 117 -8.64 0.10 -5.22
C CYS A 117 -7.48 1.03 -5.57
N LYS A 118 -6.27 0.48 -5.78
CA LYS A 118 -5.08 1.24 -6.21
C LYS A 118 -5.26 1.78 -7.62
N ALA A 119 -5.75 0.98 -8.57
CA ALA A 119 -6.01 1.41 -9.95
C ALA A 119 -7.04 2.54 -10.02
N ILE A 120 -8.12 2.47 -9.24
CA ILE A 120 -9.12 3.55 -9.15
C ILE A 120 -8.50 4.80 -8.52
N ALA A 121 -7.72 4.64 -7.46
CA ALA A 121 -7.04 5.77 -6.82
C ALA A 121 -5.97 6.40 -7.73
N SER A 122 -5.38 5.64 -8.66
CA SER A 122 -4.27 6.15 -9.46
C SER A 122 -4.69 6.94 -10.69
N VAL A 123 -5.95 6.76 -11.12
CA VAL A 123 -6.60 7.49 -12.22
C VAL A 123 -7.60 8.56 -11.73
N ASP A 124 -7.87 8.63 -10.43
CA ASP A 124 -8.70 9.69 -9.84
C ASP A 124 -7.95 11.04 -9.88
N PRO A 125 -8.44 12.06 -10.62
CA PRO A 125 -7.81 13.38 -10.67
C PRO A 125 -7.66 14.07 -9.31
N GLN A 126 -8.46 13.66 -8.31
CA GLN A 126 -8.44 14.21 -6.96
C GLN A 126 -7.57 13.41 -5.99
N SER A 127 -7.04 12.27 -6.42
CA SER A 127 -6.18 11.43 -5.59
C SER A 127 -4.73 11.89 -5.67
N VAL A 128 -4.08 11.93 -4.51
CA VAL A 128 -2.63 12.17 -4.39
C VAL A 128 -1.80 10.89 -4.63
N CYS A 129 -2.45 9.75 -4.85
CA CYS A 129 -1.82 8.48 -5.21
C CYS A 129 -1.74 8.24 -6.72
N GLN A 130 -1.89 9.27 -7.54
CA GLN A 130 -1.64 9.16 -8.96
C GLN A 130 -0.28 8.53 -9.21
N ASP A 131 -0.27 7.53 -10.07
CA ASP A 131 0.91 6.74 -10.36
C ASP A 131 1.20 6.68 -11.84
N ASP A 132 0.77 7.67 -12.64
CA ASP A 132 0.93 7.66 -14.10
C ASP A 132 0.41 6.35 -14.74
N GLU A 133 -0.73 5.87 -14.23
CA GLU A 133 -1.44 4.69 -14.71
C GLU A 133 -0.65 3.37 -14.57
N TRP A 134 0.47 3.34 -13.83
CA TRP A 134 1.25 2.11 -13.63
C TRP A 134 0.37 0.98 -13.10
N THR A 135 -0.40 1.21 -12.03
CA THR A 135 -1.33 0.20 -11.50
C THR A 135 -2.46 -0.10 -12.49
N TYR A 136 -2.97 0.92 -13.19
CA TYR A 136 -4.05 0.75 -14.16
C TYR A 136 -3.63 -0.13 -15.36
N ASP A 137 -2.36 -0.09 -15.75
CA ASP A 137 -1.80 -0.89 -16.82
C ASP A 137 -1.72 -2.40 -16.48
N MET A 138 -1.84 -2.81 -15.21
CA MET A 138 -1.99 -4.22 -14.83
C MET A 138 -3.38 -4.79 -15.11
N MET A 139 -4.39 -3.93 -15.27
CA MET A 139 -5.80 -4.36 -15.28
C MET A 139 -6.18 -5.07 -16.60
N PRO A 140 -7.08 -6.08 -16.59
CA PRO A 140 -7.50 -6.76 -17.80
C PRO A 140 -8.13 -5.80 -18.82
N ASP A 141 -7.84 -6.02 -20.11
CA ASP A 141 -8.27 -5.11 -21.21
C ASP A 141 -9.77 -4.87 -21.25
N TYR A 142 -10.55 -5.94 -21.05
CA TYR A 142 -11.99 -5.83 -21.04
C TYR A 142 -12.44 -4.89 -19.90
N SER A 143 -12.14 -5.26 -18.65
CA SER A 143 -12.68 -4.55 -17.48
C SER A 143 -12.14 -3.14 -17.23
N ARG A 144 -10.90 -2.85 -17.64
CA ARG A 144 -10.25 -1.57 -17.32
C ARG A 144 -11.02 -0.39 -17.93
N TRP A 145 -11.48 -0.57 -19.16
CA TRP A 145 -12.28 0.42 -19.88
C TRP A 145 -13.65 0.64 -19.24
N TRP A 146 -14.34 -0.43 -18.83
CA TRP A 146 -15.65 -0.35 -18.18
C TRP A 146 -15.58 0.46 -16.88
N ILE A 147 -14.50 0.33 -16.12
CA ILE A 147 -14.39 0.94 -14.80
C ILE A 147 -14.17 2.45 -14.86
N LEU A 148 -13.37 2.94 -15.82
CA LEU A 148 -13.22 4.40 -16.00
C LEU A 148 -14.47 5.06 -16.57
N LYS A 149 -15.19 4.39 -17.48
CA LYS A 149 -16.31 5.01 -18.20
C LYS A 149 -17.67 4.83 -17.54
N LEU A 150 -17.93 3.68 -16.91
CA LEU A 150 -19.30 3.26 -16.57
C LEU A 150 -19.54 3.07 -15.10
N ILE A 151 -18.48 2.94 -14.30
CA ILE A 151 -18.61 3.02 -12.85
C ILE A 151 -18.16 4.42 -12.46
N PRO A 152 -19.07 5.42 -12.44
CA PRO A 152 -18.67 6.75 -12.02
C PRO A 152 -17.99 6.63 -10.66
N ILE A 153 -16.88 7.35 -10.45
CA ILE A 153 -16.11 7.33 -9.19
C ILE A 153 -17.03 7.48 -7.97
N SER A 154 -18.20 8.12 -8.14
CA SER A 154 -19.27 8.18 -7.12
C SER A 154 -19.86 6.84 -6.66
N LEU A 155 -19.80 5.75 -7.45
CA LEU A 155 -20.27 4.40 -7.11
C LEU A 155 -19.22 3.55 -6.39
N TYR A 156 -17.94 3.90 -6.52
CA TYR A 156 -16.90 3.53 -5.56
C TYR A 156 -16.67 4.73 -4.66
N PRO A 157 -17.62 5.08 -3.77
CA PRO A 157 -17.41 6.17 -2.83
C PRO A 157 -16.06 5.94 -2.14
N ARG A 158 -15.35 7.03 -1.83
CA ARG A 158 -14.02 7.07 -1.19
C ARG A 158 -14.07 6.41 0.21
N LEU A 159 -14.34 5.12 0.25
CA LEU A 159 -14.58 4.30 1.43
C LEU A 159 -13.39 3.37 1.59
N HIS A 160 -13.14 2.55 0.57
CA HIS A 160 -12.09 1.53 0.60
C HIS A 160 -10.77 2.05 0.02
N HIS A 161 -10.80 2.72 -1.14
CA HIS A 161 -9.58 3.16 -1.78
C HIS A 161 -8.88 4.29 -1.01
N ALA A 162 -9.59 5.18 -0.31
CA ALA A 162 -8.93 6.19 0.53
C ALA A 162 -8.10 5.57 1.68
N ASN A 163 -8.52 4.41 2.21
CA ASN A 163 -7.71 3.71 3.21
C ASN A 163 -6.44 3.08 2.62
N VAL A 164 -6.51 2.68 1.34
CA VAL A 164 -5.36 2.25 0.57
C VAL A 164 -4.46 3.46 0.25
N GLU A 165 -5.04 4.59 -0.14
CA GLU A 165 -4.32 5.82 -0.45
C GLU A 165 -3.46 6.31 0.73
N TYR A 166 -3.98 6.29 1.96
CA TYR A 166 -3.19 6.68 3.13
C TYR A 166 -1.86 5.90 3.20
N ARG A 167 -1.90 4.58 3.01
CA ARG A 167 -0.68 3.74 3.06
C ARG A 167 0.21 3.99 1.87
N THR A 168 -0.37 4.05 0.67
CA THR A 168 0.38 4.28 -0.56
C THR A 168 1.12 5.63 -0.54
N VAL A 169 0.46 6.72 -0.13
CA VAL A 169 1.13 8.03 0.01
C VAL A 169 2.22 7.97 1.06
N PHE A 170 1.90 7.44 2.25
CA PHE A 170 2.85 7.40 3.35
C PHE A 170 4.12 6.62 2.97
N LEU A 171 3.97 5.42 2.43
CA LEU A 171 5.08 4.58 2.00
C LEU A 171 5.88 5.22 0.87
N ASN A 172 5.21 5.79 -0.14
CA ASN A 172 5.90 6.50 -1.22
C ASN A 172 6.74 7.66 -0.69
N ARG A 173 6.22 8.43 0.28
CA ARG A 173 6.96 9.53 0.91
C ARG A 173 8.16 9.02 1.70
N CYS A 174 7.98 7.99 2.53
CA CYS A 174 9.08 7.41 3.31
C CYS A 174 10.19 6.89 2.40
N ILE A 175 9.84 6.13 1.34
CA ILE A 175 10.83 5.62 0.37
C ILE A 175 11.57 6.79 -0.28
N GLN A 176 10.87 7.83 -0.74
CA GLN A 176 11.52 8.97 -1.40
C GLN A 176 12.41 9.77 -0.44
N GLN A 177 12.01 9.93 0.82
CA GLN A 177 12.82 10.57 1.86
C GLN A 177 14.07 9.75 2.19
N GLU A 178 13.94 8.42 2.28
CA GLU A 178 15.05 7.51 2.45
C GLU A 178 16.02 7.54 1.27
N ILE A 179 15.52 7.57 0.04
CA ILE A 179 16.37 7.73 -1.14
C ILE A 179 17.09 9.09 -1.08
N ALA A 180 16.35 10.18 -0.84
CA ALA A 180 16.87 11.54 -0.88
C ALA A 180 17.98 11.82 0.16
N ARG A 181 17.91 11.20 1.36
CA ARG A 181 18.94 11.42 2.40
C ARG A 181 20.28 10.77 2.10
N LEU A 182 20.29 9.70 1.30
CA LEU A 182 21.50 8.90 1.08
C LEU A 182 22.46 9.64 0.14
N PRO A 183 23.80 9.50 0.32
CA PRO A 183 24.78 10.05 -0.62
C PRO A 183 24.49 9.61 -2.05
N ALA A 184 24.69 10.50 -3.03
CA ALA A 184 24.33 10.25 -4.43
C ALA A 184 24.98 8.98 -5.04
N ALA A 185 26.19 8.63 -4.58
CA ALA A 185 26.91 7.42 -4.99
C ALA A 185 26.36 6.11 -4.39
N THR A 186 25.45 6.19 -3.42
CA THR A 186 24.84 5.02 -2.78
C THR A 186 23.84 4.39 -3.73
N LYS A 187 24.07 3.13 -4.10
CA LYS A 187 23.11 2.32 -4.84
C LYS A 187 22.00 1.83 -3.93
N ILE A 188 20.79 1.71 -4.46
CA ILE A 188 19.60 1.38 -3.68
C ILE A 188 19.01 0.07 -4.18
N ARG A 189 18.80 -0.85 -3.24
CA ARG A 189 18.00 -2.06 -3.41
C ARG A 189 16.66 -1.85 -2.72
N LEU A 190 15.56 -2.02 -3.45
CA LEU A 190 14.21 -1.91 -2.92
C LEU A 190 13.59 -3.31 -2.80
N VAL A 191 13.21 -3.72 -1.60
CA VAL A 191 12.71 -5.08 -1.35
C VAL A 191 11.29 -5.01 -0.82
N ALA A 192 10.29 -5.41 -1.62
CA ALA A 192 8.91 -5.48 -1.15
C ALA A 192 8.64 -6.85 -0.50
N ILE A 193 8.23 -6.83 0.77
CA ILE A 193 7.87 -8.01 1.54
C ILE A 193 6.36 -8.15 1.54
N GLY A 194 5.83 -9.26 1.01
CA GLY A 194 4.40 -9.44 0.79
C GLY A 194 3.85 -8.43 -0.22
N GLY A 195 4.56 -8.25 -1.34
CA GLY A 195 4.29 -7.18 -2.30
C GLY A 195 2.90 -7.25 -2.95
N GLY A 196 2.18 -8.37 -2.87
CA GLY A 196 0.88 -8.57 -3.51
C GLY A 196 0.94 -8.15 -4.97
N TYR A 197 -0.02 -7.35 -5.44
CA TYR A 197 0.00 -6.74 -6.77
C TYR A 197 0.38 -5.25 -6.74
N ASP A 198 1.25 -4.86 -5.81
CA ASP A 198 1.82 -3.51 -5.80
C ASP A 198 2.79 -3.28 -6.96
N VAL A 199 2.78 -2.08 -7.56
CA VAL A 199 3.69 -1.68 -8.66
C VAL A 199 4.86 -0.82 -8.21
N ARG A 200 4.98 -0.52 -6.91
CA ARG A 200 5.99 0.40 -6.38
C ARG A 200 7.41 -0.03 -6.75
N ALA A 201 7.73 -1.31 -6.62
CA ALA A 201 9.04 -1.85 -6.99
C ALA A 201 9.37 -1.60 -8.47
N THR A 202 8.48 -2.04 -9.37
CA THR A 202 8.58 -1.84 -10.82
C THR A 202 8.70 -0.37 -11.21
N ARG A 203 7.83 0.48 -10.64
CA ARG A 203 7.82 1.92 -10.93
C ARG A 203 9.10 2.59 -10.46
N MET A 204 9.55 2.32 -9.24
CA MET A 204 10.77 2.92 -8.69
C MET A 204 12.00 2.46 -9.48
N LEU A 205 12.10 1.18 -9.81
CA LEU A 205 13.20 0.64 -10.62
C LEU A 205 13.24 1.27 -12.03
N SER A 206 12.07 1.49 -12.63
CA SER A 206 11.99 2.05 -13.98
C SER A 206 12.19 3.57 -14.04
N GLN A 207 11.78 4.30 -12.99
CA GLN A 207 11.72 5.78 -13.03
C GLN A 207 12.78 6.47 -12.16
N ASN A 208 13.34 5.79 -11.16
CA ASN A 208 14.31 6.38 -10.27
C ASN A 208 15.71 5.82 -10.55
N PRO A 209 16.63 6.61 -11.15
CA PRO A 209 17.96 6.13 -11.53
C PRO A 209 18.84 5.74 -10.32
N ARG A 210 18.42 6.06 -9.09
CA ARG A 210 19.11 5.64 -7.87
C ARG A 210 18.73 4.24 -7.42
N VAL A 211 17.57 3.73 -7.84
CA VAL A 211 17.12 2.36 -7.55
C VAL A 211 17.72 1.44 -8.62
N HIS A 212 18.69 0.65 -8.21
CA HIS A 212 19.45 -0.23 -9.11
C HIS A 212 18.90 -1.65 -9.13
N GLU A 213 18.29 -2.05 -8.01
CA GLU A 213 17.67 -3.37 -7.88
C GLU A 213 16.33 -3.22 -7.18
N ALA A 214 15.37 -4.05 -7.61
CA ALA A 214 14.13 -4.22 -6.90
C ALA A 214 13.75 -5.70 -6.85
N TRP A 215 13.36 -6.15 -5.66
CA TRP A 215 13.03 -7.53 -5.36
C TRP A 215 11.66 -7.57 -4.70
N GLU A 216 10.88 -8.61 -4.96
CA GLU A 216 9.60 -8.82 -4.29
C GLU A 216 9.45 -10.27 -3.83
N LEU A 217 9.16 -10.42 -2.55
CA LEU A 217 9.01 -11.72 -1.89
C LEU A 217 7.54 -11.90 -1.53
N ASP A 218 6.91 -12.97 -2.01
CA ASP A 218 5.52 -13.31 -1.70
C ASP A 218 5.28 -14.82 -1.89
N LEU A 219 4.08 -15.29 -1.53
CA LEU A 219 3.70 -16.68 -1.73
C LEU A 219 3.77 -17.06 -3.21
N PRO A 220 4.10 -18.32 -3.56
CA PRO A 220 4.21 -18.78 -4.95
C PRO A 220 3.00 -18.40 -5.82
N VAL A 221 1.78 -18.65 -5.31
CA VAL A 221 0.53 -18.33 -6.02
C VAL A 221 0.35 -16.82 -6.28
N VAL A 222 0.88 -15.96 -5.41
CA VAL A 222 0.82 -14.51 -5.58
C VAL A 222 1.85 -14.07 -6.61
N ILE A 223 3.08 -14.60 -6.54
CA ILE A 223 4.15 -14.30 -7.49
C ILE A 223 3.77 -14.71 -8.92
N ASP A 224 3.19 -15.90 -9.11
CA ASP A 224 2.76 -16.35 -10.44
C ASP A 224 1.68 -15.45 -11.03
N GLY A 225 0.68 -15.09 -10.22
CA GLY A 225 -0.34 -14.12 -10.60
C GLY A 225 0.26 -12.74 -10.92
N LYS A 226 1.23 -12.28 -10.11
CA LYS A 226 1.88 -10.98 -10.31
C LYS A 226 2.70 -10.94 -11.59
N ARG A 227 3.44 -11.99 -11.91
CA ARG A 227 4.25 -12.08 -13.14
C ARG A 227 3.39 -11.80 -14.37
N ALA A 228 2.24 -12.46 -14.48
CA ALA A 228 1.30 -12.22 -15.58
C ALA A 228 0.78 -10.77 -15.66
N LEU A 229 0.51 -10.15 -14.52
CA LEU A 229 0.05 -8.76 -14.46
C LEU A 229 1.16 -7.76 -14.82
N LEU A 230 2.41 -8.05 -14.43
CA LEU A 230 3.57 -7.22 -14.74
C LEU A 230 4.00 -7.33 -16.20
N GLU A 231 3.95 -8.52 -16.81
CA GLU A 231 4.20 -8.68 -18.26
C GLU A 231 3.22 -7.84 -19.08
N ARG A 232 1.93 -7.89 -18.74
CA ARG A 232 0.92 -7.02 -19.36
C ARG A 232 1.23 -5.54 -19.19
N LEU A 233 1.60 -5.12 -17.98
CA LEU A 233 1.97 -3.73 -17.71
C LEU A 233 3.14 -3.33 -18.60
N LYS A 234 4.20 -4.16 -18.64
CA LYS A 234 5.40 -3.93 -19.45
C LYS A 234 5.04 -3.77 -20.93
N GLU A 235 4.33 -4.75 -21.50
CA GLU A 235 3.92 -4.71 -22.91
C GLU A 235 3.18 -3.42 -23.29
N ARG A 236 2.31 -2.90 -22.41
CA ARG A 236 1.52 -1.71 -22.67
C ARG A 236 2.34 -0.43 -22.54
N ARG A 237 3.16 -0.35 -21.50
CA ARG A 237 3.98 0.83 -21.23
C ARG A 237 5.13 0.94 -22.21
N GLU A 238 5.77 -0.15 -22.60
CA GLU A 238 6.85 -0.11 -23.60
C GLU A 238 6.35 0.38 -24.96
N LYS A 239 5.07 0.13 -25.29
CA LYS A 239 4.44 0.67 -26.51
C LYS A 239 4.16 2.17 -26.46
N THR A 240 4.04 2.78 -25.28
CA THR A 240 3.42 4.12 -25.15
C THR A 240 4.22 5.11 -24.31
N LYS A 241 4.95 4.65 -23.29
CA LYS A 241 5.61 5.47 -22.27
C LYS A 241 7.11 5.19 -22.11
N GLY A 242 7.64 4.15 -22.75
CA GLY A 242 9.07 3.83 -22.77
C GLY A 242 9.45 2.56 -21.99
N PRO A 243 10.75 2.28 -21.83
CA PRO A 243 11.25 1.02 -21.29
C PRO A 243 10.77 0.78 -19.85
N VAL A 244 10.45 -0.47 -19.53
CA VAL A 244 10.02 -0.88 -18.19
C VAL A 244 10.95 -1.94 -17.64
N GLN A 245 11.49 -1.69 -16.45
CA GLN A 245 12.27 -2.65 -15.69
C GLN A 245 11.37 -3.34 -14.68
N LEU A 246 11.39 -4.68 -14.69
CA LEU A 246 10.62 -5.50 -13.76
C LEU A 246 11.50 -5.89 -12.56
N PRO A 247 10.93 -5.95 -11.34
CA PRO A 247 11.64 -6.46 -10.19
C PRO A 247 11.89 -7.97 -10.30
N GLU A 248 12.86 -8.47 -9.56
CA GLU A 248 13.04 -9.90 -9.37
C GLU A 248 11.94 -10.44 -8.43
N LEU A 249 11.17 -11.41 -8.91
CA LEU A 249 10.03 -11.97 -8.18
C LEU A 249 10.41 -13.32 -7.56
N LEU A 250 10.48 -13.36 -6.25
CA LEU A 250 10.87 -14.54 -5.48
C LEU A 250 9.69 -15.13 -4.72
N SER A 251 9.46 -16.42 -4.96
CA SER A 251 8.39 -17.18 -4.31
C SER A 251 8.89 -17.75 -2.98
N VAL A 252 8.34 -17.28 -1.86
CA VAL A 252 8.73 -17.72 -0.52
C VAL A 252 7.56 -17.56 0.45
N ASP A 253 7.36 -18.53 1.35
CA ASP A 253 6.46 -18.35 2.49
C ASP A 253 7.21 -17.58 3.58
N LEU A 254 6.69 -16.41 3.97
CA LEU A 254 7.29 -15.58 5.01
C LEU A 254 7.21 -16.21 6.41
N ASN A 255 6.45 -17.29 6.58
CA ASN A 255 6.49 -18.11 7.80
C ASN A 255 7.63 -19.15 7.79
N ASP A 256 8.24 -19.44 6.64
CA ASP A 256 9.42 -20.29 6.53
C ASP A 256 10.69 -19.42 6.59
N LEU A 257 11.20 -19.21 7.81
CA LEU A 257 12.33 -18.30 8.06
C LEU A 257 13.64 -18.79 7.43
N ASP A 258 13.81 -20.10 7.28
CA ASP A 258 15.00 -20.67 6.66
C ASP A 258 14.97 -20.41 5.15
N ALA A 259 13.83 -20.63 4.50
CA ALA A 259 13.66 -20.27 3.08
C ALA A 259 13.82 -18.76 2.83
N VAL A 260 13.33 -17.91 3.74
CA VAL A 260 13.56 -16.45 3.66
C VAL A 260 15.04 -16.13 3.81
N ARG A 261 15.74 -16.77 4.75
CA ARG A 261 17.18 -16.56 4.97
C ARG A 261 17.98 -16.93 3.72
N ASP A 262 17.67 -18.05 3.10
CA ASP A 262 18.32 -18.50 1.86
C ASP A 262 18.13 -17.49 0.73
N VAL A 263 16.90 -16.99 0.55
CA VAL A 263 16.59 -15.94 -0.43
C VAL A 263 17.39 -14.65 -0.15
N LEU A 264 17.42 -14.18 1.10
CA LEU A 264 18.12 -12.94 1.46
C LEU A 264 19.64 -13.05 1.22
N ALA A 265 20.21 -14.25 1.33
CA ALA A 265 21.62 -14.50 1.04
C ALA A 265 21.97 -14.30 -0.45
N GLU A 266 20.98 -14.30 -1.34
CA GLU A 266 21.18 -14.09 -2.79
C GLU A 266 21.26 -12.61 -3.19
N PHE A 267 20.83 -11.69 -2.34
CA PHE A 267 20.76 -10.26 -2.67
C PHE A 267 22.08 -9.63 -3.16
N PRO A 268 23.29 -9.95 -2.65
CA PRO A 268 24.52 -9.30 -3.10
C PRO A 268 24.99 -9.74 -4.50
N ARG A 269 24.22 -10.54 -5.25
CA ARG A 269 24.62 -11.13 -6.55
C ARG A 269 25.27 -10.14 -7.52
N ASN A 270 24.80 -8.90 -7.60
CA ASN A 270 25.35 -7.90 -8.53
C ASN A 270 26.22 -6.82 -7.87
N LYS A 271 26.52 -6.93 -6.57
CA LYS A 271 27.31 -5.94 -5.86
C LYS A 271 28.78 -6.06 -6.25
N GLN A 272 29.32 -5.00 -6.87
CA GLN A 272 30.75 -4.95 -7.19
C GLN A 272 31.57 -4.49 -5.99
N LYS A 273 32.85 -4.87 -5.95
CA LYS A 273 33.78 -4.46 -4.89
C LYS A 273 33.91 -2.94 -4.84
N GLY A 274 33.74 -2.37 -3.65
CA GLY A 274 33.82 -0.92 -3.42
C GLY A 274 32.50 -0.16 -3.58
N GLU A 275 31.43 -0.83 -4.02
CA GLU A 275 30.12 -0.20 -4.10
C GLU A 275 29.45 -0.08 -2.73
N THR A 276 28.88 1.08 -2.46
CA THR A 276 28.06 1.32 -1.27
C THR A 276 26.60 1.09 -1.62
N TRP A 277 25.95 0.22 -0.86
CA TRP A 277 24.55 -0.15 -1.05
C TRP A 277 23.73 0.16 0.19
N HIS A 278 22.47 0.54 -0.03
CA HIS A 278 21.45 0.67 1.00
C HIS A 278 20.21 -0.11 0.59
N THR A 279 19.73 -0.98 1.48
CA THR A 279 18.53 -1.79 1.24
C THR A 279 17.30 -1.15 1.94
N ILE A 280 16.26 -0.82 1.16
CA ILE A 280 14.98 -0.34 1.67
C ILE A 280 13.98 -1.48 1.61
N TYR A 281 13.63 -2.05 2.75
CA TYR A 281 12.53 -3.00 2.86
C TYR A 281 11.20 -2.26 2.93
N VAL A 282 10.20 -2.75 2.20
CA VAL A 282 8.86 -2.17 2.21
C VAL A 282 7.81 -3.20 2.56
N ILE A 283 7.01 -2.88 3.56
CA ILE A 283 6.07 -3.80 4.18
C ILE A 283 4.68 -3.17 4.18
N GLU A 284 3.71 -3.75 3.49
CA GLU A 284 2.35 -3.21 3.42
C GLU A 284 1.28 -4.28 3.64
N GLY A 285 0.82 -4.41 4.89
CA GLY A 285 -0.35 -5.22 5.21
C GLY A 285 -0.12 -6.71 5.02
N VAL A 286 1.07 -7.20 5.34
CA VAL A 286 1.46 -8.62 5.30
C VAL A 286 1.71 -9.19 6.69
N MET A 287 2.27 -8.40 7.62
CA MET A 287 2.70 -8.87 8.94
C MET A 287 1.51 -9.39 9.77
N MET A 288 0.32 -8.84 9.54
CA MET A 288 -0.93 -9.28 10.17
C MET A 288 -1.37 -10.71 9.82
N PHE A 289 -0.73 -11.34 8.83
CA PHE A 289 -1.04 -12.70 8.37
C PHE A 289 0.02 -13.73 8.75
N LEU A 290 1.10 -13.30 9.41
CA LEU A 290 2.16 -14.19 9.85
C LEU A 290 1.84 -14.79 11.22
N ASN A 291 2.51 -15.88 11.56
CA ASN A 291 2.42 -16.49 12.88
C ASN A 291 2.90 -15.53 13.99
N ASP A 292 2.45 -15.77 15.22
CA ASP A 292 2.88 -14.97 16.36
C ASP A 292 4.40 -15.07 16.54
N GLY A 293 5.06 -13.92 16.78
CA GLY A 293 6.51 -13.83 16.89
C GLY A 293 7.25 -13.73 15.55
N GLN A 294 6.68 -14.22 14.44
CA GLN A 294 7.34 -14.23 13.12
C GLN A 294 7.78 -12.84 12.63
N PRO A 295 7.00 -11.75 12.80
CA PRO A 295 7.44 -10.42 12.40
C PRO A 295 8.77 -10.00 13.03
N LYS A 296 9.00 -10.33 14.32
CA LYS A 296 10.24 -10.00 15.02
C LYS A 296 11.43 -10.72 14.40
N GLU A 297 11.29 -12.04 14.19
CA GLU A 297 12.34 -12.87 13.60
C GLU A 297 12.67 -12.43 12.16
N LEU A 298 11.65 -12.10 11.35
CA LEU A 298 11.86 -11.53 10.02
C LEU A 298 12.64 -10.20 10.05
N PHE A 299 12.32 -9.30 10.99
CA PHE A 299 13.07 -8.05 11.13
C PHE A 299 14.52 -8.30 11.54
N GLN A 300 14.79 -9.33 12.34
CA GLN A 300 16.16 -9.74 12.67
C GLN A 300 16.89 -10.25 11.42
N LEU A 301 16.25 -11.12 10.62
CA LEU A 301 16.80 -11.61 9.36
C LEU A 301 17.14 -10.48 8.38
N PHE A 302 16.26 -9.49 8.21
CA PHE A 302 16.51 -8.35 7.32
C PHE A 302 17.76 -7.56 7.72
N ARG A 303 17.97 -7.40 9.03
CA ARG A 303 19.14 -6.73 9.61
C ARG A 303 20.40 -7.58 9.46
N GLU A 304 20.30 -8.88 9.73
CA GLU A 304 21.41 -9.82 9.57
C GLU A 304 21.91 -9.85 8.12
N ALA A 305 20.99 -9.95 7.15
CA ALA A 305 21.30 -9.90 5.74
C ALA A 305 22.02 -8.59 5.36
N ALA A 306 21.47 -7.43 5.78
CA ALA A 306 22.12 -6.14 5.51
C ALA A 306 23.54 -6.08 6.10
N ARG A 307 23.72 -6.55 7.35
CA ARG A 307 25.03 -6.57 8.03
C ARG A 307 26.03 -7.52 7.38
N ALA A 308 25.59 -8.72 7.00
CA ALA A 308 26.43 -9.71 6.33
C ALA A 308 27.03 -9.16 5.03
N HIS A 309 26.35 -8.20 4.40
CA HIS A 309 26.79 -7.55 3.18
C HIS A 309 27.47 -6.19 3.41
N GLY A 310 27.66 -5.77 4.66
CA GLY A 310 28.21 -4.45 5.01
C GLY A 310 27.35 -3.30 4.48
N GLU A 311 26.03 -3.49 4.44
CA GLU A 311 25.05 -2.52 3.95
C GLU A 311 24.30 -1.85 5.10
N ASN A 312 23.86 -0.64 4.86
CA ASN A 312 22.82 -0.01 5.68
C ASN A 312 21.44 -0.45 5.19
N ALA A 313 20.45 -0.39 6.07
CA ALA A 313 19.08 -0.68 5.69
C ALA A 313 18.05 0.17 6.44
N SER A 314 16.88 0.31 5.83
CA SER A 314 15.68 0.90 6.42
C SER A 314 14.45 0.05 6.12
N ILE A 315 13.44 0.14 6.98
CA ILE A 315 12.13 -0.49 6.76
C ILE A 315 11.09 0.61 6.70
N CYS A 316 10.40 0.73 5.56
CA CYS A 316 9.20 1.54 5.42
C CYS A 316 7.98 0.61 5.57
N PHE A 317 7.09 0.87 6.53
CA PHE A 317 5.97 -0.03 6.83
C PHE A 317 4.62 0.67 6.91
N ALA A 318 3.57 -0.07 6.57
CA ALA A 318 2.17 0.28 6.78
C ALA A 318 1.35 -1.00 7.05
N ASP A 319 1.30 -1.44 8.31
CA ASP A 319 0.86 -2.78 8.70
C ASP A 319 0.15 -2.83 10.08
N HIS A 320 -0.16 -4.03 10.56
CA HIS A 320 -0.57 -4.33 11.92
C HIS A 320 0.54 -5.14 12.62
N LEU A 321 1.21 -4.53 13.59
CA LEU A 321 2.40 -5.02 14.29
C LEU A 321 2.18 -5.25 15.80
N THR A 322 0.99 -4.92 16.30
CA THR A 322 0.58 -5.16 17.69
C THR A 322 -0.18 -6.49 17.77
N SER A 323 -0.04 -7.24 18.86
CA SER A 323 -0.85 -8.45 19.05
C SER A 323 -2.35 -8.09 19.15
N SER A 324 -3.18 -8.97 18.60
CA SER A 324 -4.61 -8.71 18.39
C SER A 324 -5.40 -8.52 19.68
N GLU A 325 -4.95 -9.12 20.80
CA GLU A 325 -5.69 -9.16 22.06
C GLU A 325 -5.76 -7.80 22.80
N ASN A 326 -4.78 -6.91 22.60
CA ASN A 326 -4.72 -5.62 23.30
C ASN A 326 -4.90 -4.38 22.40
N SER A 327 -4.95 -4.56 21.08
CA SER A 327 -4.85 -3.43 20.14
C SER A 327 -6.02 -2.44 20.15
N GLU A 328 -7.21 -2.85 20.61
CA GLU A 328 -8.38 -1.95 20.63
C GLU A 328 -8.37 -0.98 21.83
N SER A 329 -7.56 -1.25 22.86
CA SER A 329 -7.47 -0.42 24.07
C SER A 329 -6.26 0.50 24.12
N LEU A 330 -5.27 0.33 23.24
CA LEU A 330 -4.05 1.13 23.26
C LEU A 330 -4.26 2.54 22.70
N THR A 331 -3.66 3.51 23.36
CA THR A 331 -3.46 4.86 22.85
C THR A 331 -2.43 4.88 21.72
N ASP A 332 -2.44 5.92 20.88
CA ASP A 332 -1.49 6.05 19.77
C ASP A 332 -0.01 6.06 20.24
N GLU A 333 0.26 6.54 21.46
CA GLU A 333 1.61 6.54 22.06
C GLU A 333 2.00 5.16 22.59
N GLU A 334 1.09 4.43 23.22
CA GLU A 334 1.35 3.03 23.65
C GLU A 334 1.57 2.11 22.45
N GLU A 335 0.81 2.30 21.35
CA GLU A 335 1.05 1.59 20.10
C GLU A 335 2.44 1.93 19.53
N ARG A 336 2.83 3.20 19.58
CA ARG A 336 4.14 3.66 19.11
C ARG A 336 5.27 3.00 19.90
N GLU A 337 5.21 3.03 21.23
CA GLU A 337 6.24 2.43 22.07
C GLU A 337 6.26 0.90 21.95
N THR A 338 5.11 0.25 21.74
CA THR A 338 5.04 -1.19 21.46
C THR A 338 5.76 -1.53 20.15
N VAL A 339 5.47 -0.79 19.07
CA VAL A 339 6.12 -1.01 17.76
C VAL A 339 7.61 -0.67 17.81
N LYS A 340 7.99 0.40 18.51
CA LYS A 340 9.38 0.77 18.74
C LYS A 340 10.13 -0.30 19.54
N SER A 341 9.50 -0.90 20.55
CA SER A 341 10.06 -2.01 21.32
C SER A 341 10.25 -3.27 20.45
N LEU A 342 9.25 -3.61 19.62
CA LEU A 342 9.35 -4.71 18.65
C LEU A 342 10.55 -4.53 17.73
N PHE A 343 10.66 -3.37 17.07
CA PHE A 343 11.78 -3.05 16.19
C PHE A 343 13.12 -2.99 16.95
N GLY A 344 13.16 -2.36 18.12
CA GLY A 344 14.36 -2.27 18.96
C GLY A 344 14.87 -3.65 19.39
N SER A 345 13.98 -4.58 19.73
CA SER A 345 14.33 -5.97 20.06
C SER A 345 14.85 -6.77 18.86
N ALA A 346 14.53 -6.33 17.64
CA ALA A 346 15.12 -6.82 16.39
C ALA A 346 16.38 -6.03 15.97
N GLY A 347 16.75 -5.00 16.75
CA GLY A 347 17.93 -4.17 16.54
C GLY A 347 17.77 -3.04 15.52
N TRP A 348 16.53 -2.60 15.30
CA TRP A 348 16.15 -1.41 14.55
C TRP A 348 15.85 -0.28 15.53
N ASN A 349 16.86 0.55 15.80
CA ASN A 349 16.82 1.45 16.96
C ASN A 349 16.24 2.84 16.68
N HIS A 350 16.11 3.21 15.40
CA HIS A 350 15.79 4.59 15.00
C HIS A 350 14.44 4.65 14.30
N LEU A 351 13.35 4.91 15.04
CA LEU A 351 12.02 5.17 14.49
C LEU A 351 11.92 6.64 14.04
N ILE A 352 11.99 6.86 12.72
CA ILE A 352 12.11 8.18 12.10
C ILE A 352 10.73 8.80 11.83
N HIS A 353 9.82 8.00 11.29
CA HIS A 353 8.48 8.43 10.93
C HIS A 353 7.47 7.53 11.62
N TRP A 354 6.37 8.14 12.06
CA TRP A 354 5.27 7.45 12.70
C TRP A 354 3.95 8.13 12.35
N ALA A 355 2.97 7.32 11.98
CA ALA A 355 1.59 7.74 11.86
C ALA A 355 0.67 6.53 12.07
N VAL A 356 -0.52 6.80 12.58
CA VAL A 356 -1.53 5.78 12.85
C VAL A 356 -2.78 6.11 12.04
N LYS A 357 -3.34 5.15 11.31
CA LYS A 357 -4.49 5.37 10.43
C LYS A 357 -5.64 4.40 10.74
N PRO A 358 -6.88 4.64 10.29
CA PRO A 358 -7.98 3.69 10.51
C PRO A 358 -7.78 2.35 9.76
N GLY A 359 -8.41 1.28 10.27
CA GLY A 359 -8.48 -0.03 9.63
C GLY A 359 -7.38 -1.00 10.08
N LYS A 360 -7.30 -2.17 9.44
CA LYS A 360 -6.45 -3.29 9.91
C LYS A 360 -4.96 -2.96 9.91
N ALA A 361 -4.40 -2.56 8.77
CA ALA A 361 -3.02 -2.08 8.65
C ALA A 361 -2.93 -0.65 9.24
N LYS A 362 -2.94 -0.55 10.56
CA LYS A 362 -3.14 0.68 11.33
C LYS A 362 -1.85 1.48 11.44
N GLN A 363 -0.72 0.84 11.76
CA GLN A 363 0.53 1.50 12.06
C GLN A 363 1.33 1.75 10.78
N MET A 364 1.87 2.95 10.65
CA MET A 364 2.72 3.35 9.53
C MET A 364 3.99 4.01 10.07
N GLY A 365 5.15 3.66 9.52
CA GLY A 365 6.40 4.22 9.98
C GLY A 365 7.60 3.93 9.09
N CYS A 366 8.73 4.46 9.52
CA CYS A 366 10.03 4.18 8.93
C CYS A 366 11.06 3.96 10.04
N VAL A 367 11.77 2.84 10.03
CA VAL A 367 12.87 2.55 10.96
C VAL A 367 14.20 2.35 10.24
N ARG A 368 15.32 2.59 10.95
CA ARG A 368 16.69 2.36 10.45
C ARG A 368 17.54 1.58 11.45
N ILE A 369 18.59 0.93 10.95
CA ILE A 369 19.62 0.29 11.78
C ILE A 369 20.49 1.36 12.46
N HIS A 370 20.83 2.43 11.74
CA HIS A 370 21.67 3.55 12.15
C HIS A 370 21.03 4.88 11.70
N ASP A 371 21.38 5.99 12.36
CA ASP A 371 20.85 7.33 12.05
C ASP A 371 21.13 7.79 10.60
#